data_AF-A0A6P4ZIH6-F1
#
_entry.id   AF-A0A6P4ZIH6-F1
#
_cell.length_a   1.000
_cell.length_b   1.000
_cell.length_c   1.000
_cell.angle_alpha   90.00
_cell.angle_beta   90.00
_cell.angle_gamma   90.00
#
_symmetry.space_group_name_H-M   'P 1'
#
loop_
_entity.id
_entity.type
_entity.pdbx_description
1 polymer ?
#
loop_
_entity_poly.entity_id
_entity_poly.type
_entity_poly.pdbx_seq_one_letter_code
_entity_poly.pdbx_strand_id
1 'polypeptide(L)'
;MTKHGAARPTHVKWIVDITIGYEHGKPLDIQTLTSGWRAPYPTTLHYRHFPSSEVPRDEPGLTEWLYERFAEKEELLSHFYSTGRFPAGTARPGVRTTDEAVEITFSPWWMLSIHLFYLCSTALQWYAVSTILQRIL
;
A
#
# COMPACT_ATOMS: atom_id res chain seq x y z
N MET A 1 21.72 30.59 21.75
CA MET A 1 21.68 29.48 22.74
C MET A 1 20.42 28.66 22.47
N THR A 2 20.60 27.53 21.80
CA THR A 2 19.57 26.70 21.15
C THR A 2 18.81 25.85 22.16
N LYS A 3 17.48 26.04 22.27
CA LYS A 3 16.61 25.09 22.96
C LYS A 3 16.34 23.91 22.04
N HIS A 4 16.99 22.79 22.33
CA HIS A 4 16.66 21.49 21.74
C HIS A 4 15.26 21.09 22.21
N GLY A 5 14.28 21.14 21.30
CA GLY A 5 12.99 20.48 21.50
C GLY A 5 13.22 18.97 21.50
N ALA A 6 13.03 18.35 22.66
CA ALA A 6 13.16 16.90 22.81
C ALA A 6 12.20 16.18 21.86
N ALA A 7 12.75 15.40 20.93
CA ALA A 7 11.97 14.61 19.99
C ALA A 7 11.19 13.53 20.76
N ARG A 8 9.86 13.56 20.61
CA ARG A 8 8.94 12.55 21.15
C ARG A 8 9.34 11.16 20.63
N PRO A 9 9.31 10.09 21.44
CA PRO A 9 9.65 8.75 20.96
C PRO A 9 8.68 8.36 19.84
N THR A 10 9.22 8.16 18.64
CA THR A 10 8.46 7.74 17.48
C THR A 10 8.29 6.23 17.55
N HIS A 11 7.05 5.75 17.74
CA HIS A 11 6.70 4.33 17.71
C HIS A 11 6.92 3.67 16.33
N VAL A 12 7.15 4.46 15.29
CA VAL A 12 7.43 3.97 13.93
C VAL A 12 8.92 3.68 13.79
N LYS A 13 9.25 2.42 13.48
CA LYS A 13 10.64 1.93 13.30
C LYS A 13 11.08 1.93 11.84
N TRP A 14 10.14 1.68 10.92
CA TRP A 14 10.41 1.50 9.49
C TRP A 14 9.37 2.24 8.65
N ILE A 15 9.83 2.85 7.58
CA ILE A 15 9.00 3.28 6.46
C ILE A 15 9.16 2.23 5.36
N VAL A 16 8.03 1.67 4.94
CA VAL A 16 7.98 0.71 3.82
C VAL A 16 7.57 1.47 2.58
N ASP A 17 8.42 1.43 1.58
CA ASP A 17 8.15 1.98 0.27
C ASP A 17 7.85 0.83 -0.71
N ILE A 18 6.72 0.93 -1.39
CA ILE A 18 6.21 -0.09 -2.31
C ILE A 18 6.05 0.56 -3.68
N THR A 19 6.69 -0.06 -4.68
CA THR A 19 6.54 0.31 -6.09
C THR A 19 5.87 -0.85 -6.82
N ILE A 20 4.75 -0.57 -7.47
CA ILE A 20 3.92 -1.58 -8.14
C ILE A 20 4.11 -1.45 -9.64
N GLY A 21 4.67 -2.48 -10.27
CA GLY A 21 4.78 -2.62 -11.71
C GLY A 21 3.59 -3.39 -12.27
N TYR A 22 2.74 -2.70 -13.03
CA TYR A 22 1.64 -3.34 -13.77
C TYR A 22 2.14 -3.72 -15.16
N GLU A 23 1.90 -4.94 -15.63
CA GLU A 23 2.25 -5.28 -17.01
C GLU A 23 1.60 -4.31 -18.01
N HIS A 24 2.31 -3.96 -19.09
CA HIS A 24 1.83 -3.02 -20.12
C HIS A 24 1.37 -1.63 -19.61
N GLY A 25 1.70 -1.24 -18.37
CA GLY A 25 1.31 0.05 -17.80
C GLY A 25 -0.19 0.21 -17.57
N LYS A 26 -0.94 -0.90 -17.45
CA LYS A 26 -2.39 -0.87 -17.22
C LYS A 26 -2.70 -1.15 -15.74
N PRO A 27 -2.94 -0.10 -14.93
CA PRO A 27 -3.25 -0.29 -13.52
C PRO A 27 -4.55 -1.07 -13.32
N LEU A 28 -4.66 -1.71 -12.16
CA LEU A 28 -5.93 -2.28 -11.69
C LEU A 28 -6.90 -1.14 -11.36
N ASP A 29 -8.10 -1.19 -11.93
CA ASP A 29 -9.17 -0.27 -11.55
C ASP A 29 -9.78 -0.66 -10.19
N ILE A 30 -10.34 0.33 -9.49
CA ILE A 30 -10.89 0.13 -8.13
C ILE A 30 -12.10 -0.82 -8.14
N GLN A 31 -12.85 -0.86 -9.23
CA GLN A 31 -13.98 -1.77 -9.38
C GLN A 31 -13.49 -3.22 -9.44
N THR A 32 -12.40 -3.48 -10.14
CA THR A 32 -11.76 -4.79 -10.23
C THR A 32 -11.20 -5.20 -8.87
N LEU A 33 -10.54 -4.27 -8.17
CA LEU A 33 -9.99 -4.53 -6.84
C LEU A 33 -11.08 -4.91 -5.82
N THR A 34 -12.27 -4.32 -5.93
CA THR A 34 -13.39 -4.53 -4.99
C THR A 34 -14.34 -5.66 -5.40
N SER A 35 -14.55 -5.88 -6.69
CA SER A 35 -15.52 -6.86 -7.22
C SER A 35 -14.90 -8.16 -7.72
N GLY A 36 -13.59 -8.18 -8.01
CA GLY A 36 -12.86 -9.39 -8.43
C GLY A 36 -13.38 -10.02 -9.70
N TRP A 37 -14.07 -9.23 -10.51
CA TRP A 37 -14.69 -9.68 -11.74
C TRP A 37 -13.67 -9.98 -12.86
N ARG A 38 -12.43 -9.52 -12.72
CA ARG A 38 -11.38 -9.65 -13.73
C ARG A 38 -10.54 -10.91 -13.50
N ALA A 39 -10.04 -11.48 -14.60
CA ALA A 39 -9.04 -12.55 -14.57
C ALA A 39 -7.79 -12.12 -13.76
N PRO A 40 -7.05 -13.10 -13.19
CA PRO A 40 -5.77 -12.87 -12.55
C PRO A 40 -4.88 -11.93 -13.37
N TYR A 41 -4.28 -10.95 -12.69
CA TYR A 41 -3.40 -9.99 -13.34
C TYR A 41 -2.01 -10.07 -12.73
N PRO A 42 -0.98 -10.45 -13.49
CA PRO A 42 0.40 -10.47 -13.00
C PRO A 42 0.80 -9.04 -12.60
N THR A 43 1.18 -8.89 -11.32
CA THR A 43 1.59 -7.61 -10.73
C THR A 43 2.91 -7.82 -10.01
N THR A 44 3.92 -7.05 -10.36
CA THR A 44 5.25 -7.16 -9.73
C THR A 44 5.41 -6.10 -8.65
N LEU A 45 5.88 -6.49 -7.46
CA LEU A 45 5.98 -5.59 -6.30
C LEU A 45 7.42 -5.40 -5.86
N HIS A 46 7.96 -4.19 -6.02
CA HIS A 46 9.27 -3.84 -5.49
C HIS A 46 9.14 -3.19 -4.11
N TYR A 47 9.84 -3.73 -3.12
CA TYR A 47 9.82 -3.26 -1.73
C TYR A 47 11.15 -2.64 -1.34
N ARG A 48 11.09 -1.50 -0.66
CA ARG A 48 12.23 -0.86 0.01
C ARG A 48 11.87 -0.53 1.45
N HIS A 49 12.84 -0.67 2.36
CA HIS A 49 12.66 -0.38 3.78
C HIS A 49 13.65 0.70 4.20
N PHE A 50 13.14 1.75 4.85
CA PHE A 50 13.94 2.83 5.40
C PHE A 50 13.77 2.87 6.91
N PRO A 51 14.85 2.81 7.71
CA PRO A 51 14.75 3.09 9.14
C PRO A 51 14.14 4.47 9.36
N SER A 52 13.23 4.60 10.32
CA SER A 52 12.61 5.90 10.60
C SER A 52 13.61 6.97 11.08
N SER A 53 14.80 6.54 11.52
CA SER A 53 15.93 7.42 11.86
C SER A 53 16.62 8.05 10.64
N GLU A 54 16.50 7.46 9.44
CA GLU A 54 17.08 7.99 8.20
C GLU A 54 16.15 9.00 7.51
N VAL A 55 14.89 9.10 7.94
CA VAL A 55 13.91 10.00 7.33
C VAL A 55 13.94 11.35 8.03
N PRO A 56 14.16 12.46 7.29
CA PRO A 56 14.13 13.80 7.85
C PRO A 56 12.77 14.11 8.50
N ARG A 57 12.79 14.94 9.55
CA ARG A 57 11.58 15.27 10.34
C ARG A 57 11.14 16.72 10.17
N ASP A 58 12.04 17.56 9.68
CA ASP A 58 11.73 18.91 9.25
C ASP A 58 11.05 18.88 7.88
N GLU A 59 10.17 19.84 7.63
CA GLU A 59 9.39 19.90 6.39
C GLU A 59 10.29 20.02 5.14
N PRO A 60 11.32 20.88 5.09
CA PRO A 60 12.16 20.99 3.90
C PRO A 60 12.92 19.70 3.58
N GLY A 61 13.58 19.09 4.59
CA GLY A 61 14.30 17.84 4.40
C GLY A 61 13.40 16.68 4.03
N LEU A 62 12.18 16.62 4.60
CA LEU A 62 11.21 15.58 4.26
C LEU A 62 10.71 15.74 2.82
N THR A 63 10.46 16.99 2.39
CA THR A 63 10.05 17.32 1.02
C THR A 63 11.13 16.94 0.00
N GLU A 64 12.39 17.30 0.25
CA GLU A 64 13.53 16.89 -0.59
C GLU A 64 13.66 15.36 -0.64
N TRP A 65 13.59 14.69 0.52
CA TRP A 65 13.65 13.24 0.62
C TRP A 65 12.56 12.55 -0.21
N LEU A 66 11.32 13.06 -0.18
CA LEU A 66 10.21 12.52 -0.97
C LEU A 66 10.42 12.73 -2.48
N TYR A 67 10.94 13.88 -2.90
CA TYR A 67 11.23 14.15 -4.31
C TYR A 67 12.29 13.20 -4.87
N GLU A 68 13.36 12.94 -4.12
CA GLU A 68 14.37 11.95 -4.51
C GLU A 68 13.75 10.56 -4.68
N ARG A 69 12.94 10.11 -3.72
CA ARG A 69 12.28 8.79 -3.81
C ARG A 69 11.33 8.71 -5.00
N PHE A 70 10.67 9.82 -5.36
CA PHE A 70 9.82 9.90 -6.54
C PHE A 70 10.64 9.76 -7.83
N ALA A 71 11.75 10.49 -7.97
CA ALA A 71 12.63 10.39 -9.14
C ALA A 71 13.21 8.97 -9.32
N GLU A 72 13.63 8.33 -8.23
CA GLU A 72 14.10 6.94 -8.24
C GLU A 72 13.00 5.96 -8.71
N LYS A 73 11.74 6.20 -8.34
CA LYS A 73 10.61 5.37 -8.78
C LYS A 73 10.35 5.48 -10.27
N GLU A 74 10.46 6.69 -10.83
CA GLU A 74 10.30 6.89 -12.26
C GLU A 74 11.36 6.11 -13.05
N GLU A 75 12.61 6.11 -12.58
CA GLU A 75 13.68 5.30 -13.20
C GLU A 75 13.41 3.80 -13.05
N LEU A 76 13.02 3.34 -11.85
CA LEU A 76 12.68 1.94 -11.59
C LEU A 76 11.53 1.45 -12.49
N LEU A 77 10.48 2.25 -12.63
CA LEU A 77 9.34 1.93 -13.48
C LEU A 77 9.71 1.98 -14.97
N SER A 78 10.52 2.95 -15.39
CA SER A 78 11.03 3.00 -16.76
C SER A 78 11.83 1.74 -17.13
N HIS A 79 12.68 1.27 -16.21
CA HIS A 79 13.38 -0.01 -16.37
C HIS A 79 12.42 -1.20 -16.42
N PHE A 80 11.42 -1.24 -15.52
CA PHE A 80 10.41 -2.29 -15.51
C PHE A 80 9.61 -2.34 -16.81
N TYR A 81 9.16 -1.21 -17.34
CA TYR A 81 8.39 -1.18 -18.58
C TYR A 81 9.21 -1.49 -19.84
N SER A 82 10.53 -1.30 -19.80
CA SER A 82 11.43 -1.65 -20.91
C SER A 82 11.90 -3.11 -20.88
N THR A 83 12.09 -3.69 -19.69
CA THR A 83 12.67 -5.03 -19.52
C THR A 83 11.67 -6.09 -19.04
N GLY A 84 10.52 -5.67 -18.51
CA GLY A 84 9.53 -6.53 -17.86
C GLY A 84 9.90 -6.96 -16.43
N ARG A 85 11.01 -6.48 -15.87
CA ARG A 85 11.48 -6.85 -14.52
C ARG A 85 12.10 -5.65 -13.81
N PHE A 86 12.06 -5.65 -12.48
CA PHE A 86 12.81 -4.67 -11.71
C PHE A 86 14.31 -5.01 -11.71
N PRO A 87 15.19 -4.01 -11.62
CA PRO A 87 16.62 -4.24 -11.67
C PRO A 87 17.12 -4.95 -10.40
N ALA A 88 17.78 -6.10 -10.60
CA ALA A 88 18.38 -6.89 -9.53
C ALA A 88 19.51 -6.11 -8.85
N GLY A 89 19.58 -6.17 -7.51
CA GLY A 89 20.66 -5.54 -6.74
C GLY A 89 20.43 -4.07 -6.34
N THR A 90 19.23 -3.51 -6.61
CA THR A 90 18.80 -2.23 -6.01
C THR A 90 18.41 -2.35 -4.54
N ALA A 91 18.37 -3.58 -4.01
CA ALA A 91 18.13 -3.88 -2.62
C ALA A 91 19.34 -3.49 -1.76
N ARG A 92 19.17 -2.54 -0.83
CA ARG A 92 20.14 -2.33 0.25
C ARG A 92 20.26 -3.60 1.12
N PRO A 93 21.39 -3.83 1.82
CA PRO A 93 21.53 -4.96 2.74
C PRO A 93 20.36 -5.03 3.72
N GLY A 94 19.65 -6.16 3.78
CA GLY A 94 18.47 -6.35 4.62
C GLY A 94 17.12 -6.04 3.96
N VAL A 95 17.09 -5.65 2.68
CA VAL A 95 15.88 -5.44 1.90
C VAL A 95 15.54 -6.71 1.11
N ARG A 96 14.37 -7.31 1.36
CA ARG A 96 13.80 -8.33 0.45
C ARG A 96 13.14 -7.58 -0.70
N THR A 97 13.78 -7.56 -1.87
CA THR A 97 13.11 -7.20 -3.12
C THR A 97 12.42 -8.44 -3.66
N THR A 98 11.12 -8.36 -3.90
CA THR A 98 10.38 -9.41 -4.59
C THR A 98 10.18 -9.00 -6.03
N ASP A 99 11.16 -9.30 -6.90
CA ASP A 99 10.97 -9.14 -8.34
C ASP A 99 10.07 -10.25 -8.93
N GLU A 100 9.43 -11.01 -8.05
CA GLU A 100 8.47 -12.05 -8.39
C GLU A 100 7.16 -11.40 -8.83
N ALA A 101 6.71 -11.77 -10.02
CA ALA A 101 5.37 -11.47 -10.48
C ALA A 101 4.40 -12.20 -9.54
N VAL A 102 3.68 -11.43 -8.74
CA VAL A 102 2.61 -11.95 -7.90
C VAL A 102 1.33 -11.87 -8.71
N GLU A 103 0.76 -13.04 -9.00
CA GLU A 103 -0.60 -13.09 -9.53
C GLU A 103 -1.57 -12.73 -8.42
N ILE A 104 -2.16 -11.53 -8.51
CA ILE A 104 -3.21 -11.12 -7.60
C ILE A 104 -4.50 -11.76 -8.09
N THR A 105 -4.98 -12.75 -7.35
CA THR A 105 -6.25 -13.43 -7.62
C THR A 105 -7.28 -13.03 -6.58
N PHE A 106 -8.43 -12.56 -7.04
CA PHE A 106 -9.57 -12.31 -6.17
C PHE A 106 -10.59 -13.43 -6.38
N SER A 107 -10.64 -14.38 -5.46
CA SER A 107 -11.63 -15.45 -5.52
C SER A 107 -13.05 -14.86 -5.43
N PRO A 108 -13.93 -15.09 -6.43
CA PRO A 108 -15.29 -14.56 -6.41
C PRO A 108 -16.08 -15.01 -5.17
N TRP A 109 -15.86 -16.25 -4.72
CA TRP A 109 -16.51 -16.80 -3.52
C TRP A 109 -16.04 -16.15 -2.23
N TRP A 110 -14.73 -15.90 -2.11
CA TRP A 110 -14.17 -15.16 -0.98
C TRP A 110 -14.75 -13.74 -0.92
N MET A 111 -14.80 -13.08 -2.08
CA MET A 111 -15.35 -11.73 -2.17
C MET A 111 -16.83 -11.69 -1.81
N LEU A 112 -17.62 -12.61 -2.36
CA LEU A 112 -19.03 -12.75 -2.03
C LEU A 112 -19.21 -12.94 -0.51
N SER A 113 -18.37 -13.80 0.10
CA SER A 113 -18.41 -14.06 1.55
C SER A 113 -18.15 -12.79 2.36
N ILE A 114 -17.16 -11.99 1.99
CA ILE A 114 -16.86 -10.70 2.65
C ILE A 114 -18.05 -9.75 2.53
N HIS A 115 -18.62 -9.60 1.32
CA HIS A 115 -19.73 -8.69 1.09
C HIS A 115 -20.98 -9.12 1.86
N LEU A 116 -21.30 -10.41 1.88
CA LEU A 116 -22.40 -10.97 2.67
C LEU A 116 -22.18 -10.74 4.17
N PHE A 117 -20.97 -10.96 4.67
CA PHE A 117 -20.63 -10.70 6.07
C PHE A 117 -20.91 -9.24 6.46
N TYR A 118 -20.41 -8.27 5.68
CA TYR A 118 -20.62 -6.85 5.97
C TYR A 118 -22.08 -6.42 5.80
N LEU A 119 -22.80 -6.96 4.81
CA LEU A 119 -24.22 -6.69 4.62
C LEU A 119 -25.04 -7.20 5.80
N CYS A 120 -24.81 -8.43 6.25
CA CYS A 120 -25.45 -9.01 7.42
C CYS A 120 -25.11 -8.26 8.71
N SER A 121 -23.84 -7.90 8.91
CA SER A 121 -23.39 -7.10 10.07
C SER A 121 -24.09 -5.75 10.11
N THR A 122 -24.16 -5.05 8.98
CA THR A 122 -24.81 -3.74 8.87
C THR A 122 -26.31 -3.84 9.13
N ALA A 123 -26.97 -4.88 8.59
CA ALA A 123 -28.39 -5.13 8.85
C ALA A 123 -28.67 -5.40 10.35
N LEU A 124 -27.80 -6.18 11.01
CA LEU A 124 -27.92 -6.47 12.44
C LEU A 124 -27.71 -5.20 13.29
N GLN A 125 -26.68 -4.41 12.98
CA GLN A 125 -26.40 -3.14 13.66
C GLN A 125 -27.56 -2.16 13.49
N TRP A 126 -28.10 -2.03 12.27
CA TRP A 126 -29.27 -1.20 11.98
C TRP A 126 -30.51 -1.65 12.77
N TYR A 127 -30.76 -2.96 12.84
CA TYR A 127 -31.85 -3.51 13.64
C TYR A 127 -31.68 -3.20 15.14
N ALA A 128 -30.47 -3.38 15.69
CA ALA A 128 -30.18 -3.06 17.08
C ALA A 128 -30.36 -1.57 17.38
N VAL A 129 -29.84 -0.69 16.53
CA VAL A 129 -29.98 0.77 16.69
C VAL A 129 -31.44 1.20 16.58
N SER A 130 -32.18 0.72 15.59
CA SER A 130 -33.59 1.08 15.40
C SER A 130 -34.47 0.61 16.57
N THR A 131 -34.26 -0.61 17.08
CA THR A 131 -34.99 -1.11 18.26
C THR A 131 -34.64 -0.36 19.54
N ILE A 132 -33.40 0.09 19.72
CA ILE A 132 -33.02 0.95 20.85
C ILE A 132 -33.69 2.32 20.72
N LEU A 133 -33.64 2.95 19.54
CA LEU A 133 -34.26 4.25 19.30
C LEU A 133 -35.77 4.22 19.54
N GLN A 134 -36.46 3.16 19.08
CA GLN A 134 -37.90 2.95 19.33
C GLN A 134 -38.25 2.71 20.81
N ARG A 135 -37.28 2.34 21.65
CA ARG A 135 -37.49 2.17 23.10
C ARG A 135 -37.23 3.45 23.89
N ILE A 136 -36.47 4.38 23.32
CA ILE A 136 -36.06 5.64 23.97
C ILE A 136 -37.00 6.79 23.59
N LEU A 137 -37.48 6.82 22.34
CA LEU A 137 -38.49 7.75 21.82
C LEU A 137 -39.91 7.25 22.13
#